data_AF-A0A6A8MBW5-F1
#
_entry.id   AF-A0A6A8MBW5-F1
#
_cell.length_a   1.000
_cell.length_b   1.000
_cell.length_c   1.000
_cell.angle_alpha   90.00
_cell.angle_beta   90.00
_cell.angle_gamma   90.00
#
_symmetry.space_group_name_H-M   'P 1'
#
loop_
_entity.id
_entity.type
_entity.pdbx_description
1 polymer ?
#
loop_
_entity_poly.entity_id
_entity_poly.type
_entity_poly.pdbx_seq_one_letter_code
_entity_poly.pdbx_strand_id
1 'polypeptide(L)'
;MKQILESGLLLLNLAACALYGIDKVKAKLHAWRIPERVLLACGLLAPVGAGLGMLLFRHKIRKPRFYLVLLAGIALWLLAYCLIRGL
;
A
#
# COMPACT_ATOMS: atom_id res chain seq x y z
N MET A 1 -20.16 -10.12 -10.20
CA MET A 1 -19.19 -10.31 -9.08
C MET A 1 -17.84 -9.63 -9.31
N LYS A 2 -17.18 -9.80 -10.46
CA LYS A 2 -15.84 -9.19 -10.73
C LYS A 2 -15.79 -7.66 -10.50
N GLN A 3 -16.81 -6.93 -10.92
CA GLN A 3 -16.85 -5.46 -10.83
C GLN A 3 -16.94 -4.90 -9.40
N ILE A 4 -17.62 -5.62 -8.49
CA ILE A 4 -17.69 -5.24 -7.06
C ILE A 4 -16.33 -5.46 -6.39
N LEU A 5 -15.61 -6.51 -6.81
CA LEU A 5 -14.27 -6.82 -6.30
C LEU A 5 -13.25 -5.75 -6.73
N GLU A 6 -13.28 -5.36 -8.01
CA GLU A 6 -12.38 -4.34 -8.57
C GLU A 6 -12.56 -2.97 -7.91
N SER A 7 -13.81 -2.56 -7.69
CA SER A 7 -14.13 -1.30 -7.01
C SER A 7 -13.73 -1.31 -5.52
N GLY A 8 -13.90 -2.45 -4.82
CA GLY A 8 -13.39 -2.61 -3.46
C GLY A 8 -11.87 -2.51 -3.36
N LEU A 9 -11.14 -3.09 -4.32
CA LEU A 9 -9.68 -3.01 -4.40
C LEU A 9 -9.19 -1.58 -4.69
N LEU A 10 -9.90 -0.83 -5.54
CA LEU A 10 -9.61 0.59 -5.79
C LEU A 10 -9.72 1.42 -4.51
N LEU A 11 -10.80 1.24 -3.74
CA LEU A 11 -10.99 1.92 -2.46
C LEU A 11 -9.90 1.56 -1.44
N LEU A 12 -9.49 0.29 -1.40
CA LEU A 12 -8.41 -0.15 -0.51
C LEU A 12 -7.08 0.52 -0.85
N ASN A 13 -6.75 0.66 -2.14
CA ASN A 13 -5.55 1.36 -2.59
C ASN A 13 -5.60 2.87 -2.29
N LEU A 14 -6.77 3.51 -2.46
CA LEU A 14 -6.96 4.90 -2.05
C LEU A 14 -6.77 5.08 -0.54
N ALA A 15 -7.35 4.20 0.28
CA ALA A 15 -7.19 4.22 1.73
C ALA A 15 -5.71 4.02 2.15
N ALA A 16 -5.00 3.08 1.52
CA ALA A 16 -3.57 2.87 1.76
C ALA A 16 -2.75 4.11 1.40
N CYS A 17 -3.01 4.75 0.26
CA CYS A 17 -2.35 5.99 -0.14
C CYS A 17 -2.58 7.11 0.89
N ALA A 18 -3.84 7.29 1.32
CA ALA A 18 -4.19 8.25 2.36
C ALA A 18 -3.46 7.98 3.68
N LEU A 19 -3.30 6.71 4.07
CA LEU A 19 -2.60 6.32 5.30
C LEU A 19 -1.14 6.77 5.30
N TYR A 20 -0.44 6.62 4.17
CA TYR A 20 0.94 7.12 4.00
C TYR A 20 1.01 8.65 4.03
N GLY A 21 -0.02 9.33 3.49
CA GLY A 21 -0.15 10.78 3.57
C GLY A 21 -0.36 11.28 5.00
N ILE A 22 -1.26 10.63 5.73
CA ILE A 22 -1.54 10.92 7.14
C ILE A 22 -0.28 10.70 7.98
N ASP A 23 0.50 9.63 7.74
CA ASP A 23 1.76 9.41 8.45
C ASP A 23 2.75 10.56 8.21
N LYS A 24 2.86 11.08 6.97
CA LYS A 24 3.68 12.26 6.68
C LYS A 24 3.18 13.52 7.39
N VAL A 25 1.86 13.75 7.42
CA VAL A 25 1.27 14.90 8.11
C VAL A 25 1.54 14.80 9.62
N LYS A 26 1.32 13.63 10.22
CA LYS A 26 1.63 13.37 11.63
C LYS A 26 3.12 13.56 11.93
N ALA A 27 4.00 13.16 11.01
CA ALA A 27 5.43 13.39 11.14
C ALA A 27 5.81 14.87 11.11
N LYS A 28 5.10 15.72 10.35
CA LYS A 28 5.28 17.18 10.34
C LYS A 28 4.71 17.85 11.59
N LEU A 29 3.56 17.36 12.07
CA LEU A 29 2.87 17.90 13.24
C LEU A 29 3.44 17.40 14.58
N HIS A 30 4.56 16.66 14.57
CA HIS A 30 5.15 16.02 15.76
C HIS A 30 4.16 15.17 16.58
N ALA A 31 3.11 14.67 15.91
CA ALA A 31 2.09 13.83 16.51
C ALA A 31 2.51 12.35 16.54
N TRP A 32 1.74 11.53 17.25
CA TRP A 32 1.96 10.08 17.33
C TRP A 32 1.96 9.45 15.93
N ARG A 33 3.11 8.88 15.52
CA ARG A 33 3.31 8.28 14.20
C ARG A 33 2.61 6.93 14.07
N ILE A 34 2.26 6.55 12.85
CA ILE A 34 1.66 5.24 12.58
C ILE A 34 2.76 4.18 12.73
N PRO A 35 2.52 3.09 13.48
CA PRO A 35 3.51 2.04 13.63
C PRO A 35 3.86 1.43 12.27
N GLU A 36 5.15 1.19 12.03
CA GLU A 36 5.64 0.70 10.74
C GLU A 36 4.98 -0.62 10.32
N ARG A 37 4.62 -1.47 11.28
CA ARG A 37 3.94 -2.74 11.03
C ARG A 37 2.63 -2.56 10.27
N VAL A 38 1.87 -1.51 10.57
CA VAL A 38 0.59 -1.21 9.90
C VAL A 38 0.84 -0.74 8.47
N LEU A 39 1.82 0.14 8.27
CA LEU A 39 2.19 0.62 6.93
C LEU A 39 2.74 -0.50 6.03
N LEU A 40 3.48 -1.45 6.61
CA LEU A 40 3.95 -2.65 5.92
C LEU A 40 2.78 -3.58 5.58
N ALA A 41 1.87 -3.85 6.52
CA ALA A 41 0.68 -4.65 6.24
C ALA A 41 -0.18 -4.04 5.11
N CYS A 42 -0.38 -2.72 5.11
CA CYS A 42 -1.03 -2.00 4.01
C CYS A 42 -0.28 -2.15 2.68
N GLY A 43 1.06 -2.15 2.71
CA GLY A 43 1.87 -2.39 1.51
C GLY A 43 1.72 -3.79 0.91
N LEU A 44 1.41 -4.79 1.74
CA LEU A 44 1.16 -6.15 1.28
C LEU A 44 -0.25 -6.29 0.67
N LEU A 45 -1.26 -5.69 1.30
CA LEU A 45 -2.66 -5.80 0.90
C LEU A 45 -3.02 -4.88 -0.27
N ALA A 46 -2.47 -3.67 -0.28
CA ALA A 46 -2.76 -2.61 -1.25
C ALA A 46 -1.44 -2.02 -1.78
N PRO A 47 -0.64 -2.83 -2.50
CA PRO A 47 0.70 -2.44 -2.93
C PRO A 47 0.69 -1.21 -3.84
N VAL A 48 -0.27 -1.10 -4.76
CA VAL A 48 -0.34 0.03 -5.69
C VAL A 48 -0.57 1.34 -4.93
N GLY A 49 -1.52 1.36 -4.00
CA GLY A 49 -1.84 2.51 -3.15
C GLY A 49 -0.71 2.88 -2.20
N ALA A 50 -0.08 1.89 -1.57
CA ALA A 50 1.05 2.09 -0.69
C ALA A 50 2.27 2.64 -1.45
N GLY A 51 2.57 2.11 -2.63
CA GLY A 51 3.65 2.58 -3.50
C GLY A 51 3.43 4.01 -3.99
N LEU A 52 2.20 4.33 -4.43
CA LEU A 52 1.84 5.71 -4.79
C LEU A 52 1.96 6.66 -3.59
N GLY A 53 1.48 6.24 -2.41
CA GLY A 53 1.64 7.01 -1.18
C GLY A 53 3.12 7.26 -0.85
N MET A 54 3.96 6.24 -0.92
CA MET A 54 5.41 6.39 -0.70
C MET A 54 6.04 7.39 -1.68
N LEU A 55 5.71 7.31 -2.97
CA LEU A 55 6.26 8.18 -4.02
C LEU A 55 5.77 9.63 -3.90
N LEU A 56 4.46 9.84 -3.78
CA LEU A 56 3.84 11.16 -3.67
C LEU A 56 4.31 11.90 -2.42
N PHE A 57 4.33 11.20 -1.28
CA PHE A 57 4.72 11.80 -0.01
C PHE A 57 6.25 11.78 0.17
N ARG A 58 7.00 11.11 -0.70
CA ARG A 58 8.44 10.86 -0.54
C ARG A 58 8.80 10.37 0.86
N HIS A 59 7.90 9.62 1.47
CA HIS A 59 7.97 9.21 2.87
C HIS A 59 8.40 7.75 2.94
N LYS A 60 9.45 7.46 3.72
CA LYS A 60 10.04 6.13 3.92
C LYS A 60 10.56 5.41 2.65
N ILE A 61 10.86 6.17 1.59
CA ILE A 61 11.59 5.72 0.37
C ILE A 61 13.01 5.21 0.63
N ARG A 62 13.64 5.55 1.76
CA ARG A 62 15.01 5.08 2.06
C ARG A 62 15.05 3.78 2.87
N LYS A 63 13.90 3.18 3.17
CA LYS A 63 13.82 1.97 4.01
C LYS A 63 13.63 0.74 3.12
N PRO A 64 14.64 -0.15 2.99
CA PRO A 64 14.56 -1.29 2.07
C PRO A 64 13.42 -2.26 2.41
N ARG A 65 13.04 -2.36 3.69
CA ARG A 65 11.90 -3.16 4.16
C ARG A 65 10.59 -2.78 3.45
N PHE A 66 10.37 -1.50 3.17
CA PHE A 66 9.17 -1.03 2.50
C PHE A 66 9.15 -1.43 1.02
N TYR A 67 10.31 -1.42 0.36
CA TYR A 67 10.44 -1.90 -1.02
C TYR A 67 10.23 -3.41 -1.13
N LEU A 68 10.82 -4.18 -0.21
CA LEU A 68 10.64 -5.63 -0.17
C LEU A 68 9.17 -6.00 -0.01
N VAL A 69 8.45 -5.32 0.90
CA VAL A 69 7.02 -5.55 1.10
C VAL A 69 6.20 -5.10 -0.09
N LEU A 70 6.54 -3.97 -0.72
CA LEU A 70 5.88 -3.52 -1.94
C LEU A 70 6.04 -4.54 -3.08
N LEU A 71 7.27 -5.03 -3.31
CA LEU A 71 7.56 -6.05 -4.31
C LEU A 71 6.82 -7.35 -4.01
N ALA A 72 6.83 -7.81 -2.76
CA ALA A 72 6.10 -9.00 -2.34
C ALA A 72 4.58 -8.83 -2.51
N GLY A 73 4.03 -7.65 -2.17
CA GLY A 73 2.62 -7.33 -2.35
C GLY A 73 2.23 -7.32 -3.83
N ILE A 74 3.03 -6.70 -4.70
CA ILE A 74 2.81 -6.72 -6.16
C ILE A 74 2.85 -8.15 -6.69
N ALA A 75 3.84 -8.95 -6.29
CA ALA A 75 3.95 -10.34 -6.70
C ALA A 75 2.74 -11.17 -6.25
N LEU A 76 2.27 -10.98 -5.00
CA LEU A 76 1.07 -11.65 -4.49
C LEU A 76 -0.18 -11.23 -5.25
N TRP A 77 -0.33 -9.95 -5.57
CA TRP A 77 -1.44 -9.44 -6.38
C TRP A 77 -1.43 -9.98 -7.80
N LEU A 78 -0.26 -10.03 -8.44
CA LEU A 78 -0.09 -10.61 -9.77
C LEU A 78 -0.39 -12.12 -9.76
N LEU A 79 0.09 -12.85 -8.76
CA LEU A 79 -0.23 -14.27 -8.58
C LEU A 79 -1.73 -14.48 -8.38
N ALA A 80 -2.37 -13.71 -7.50
CA ALA A 80 -3.81 -13.77 -7.27
C ALA A 80 -4.58 -13.46 -8.56
N TYR A 81 -4.17 -12.43 -9.28
CA TYR A 81 -4.77 -12.06 -10.56
C TYR A 81 -4.58 -13.14 -11.63
N CYS A 82 -3.39 -13.73 -11.74
CA CYS A 82 -3.11 -14.85 -12.64
C CYS A 82 -3.96 -16.09 -12.27
N LEU A 83 -4.10 -16.41 -10.99
CA LEU A 83 -4.96 -17.51 -10.54
C LEU A 83 -6.44 -17.25 -10.84
N ILE A 84 -6.92 -16.01 -10.67
CA ILE A 84 -8.30 -15.62 -10.96
C ILE A 84 -8.57 -15.57 -12.47
N ARG A 85 -7.56 -15.24 -13.28
CA ARG A 85 -7.68 -15.20 -14.74
C ARG A 85 -7.40 -16.54 -15.44
N GLY A 86 -6.70 -17.49 -14.80
CA GLY A 86 -6.22 -18.71 -15.48
C GLY A 86 -5.10 -18.38 -16.49
N LEU A 87 -4.23 -19.27 -16.99
CA LEU A 87 -4.50 -20.63 -17.48
C LEU A 87 -5.84 -20.76 -18.20
#